data_AF-A0A6J4ISL5-F1
#
_entry.id   AF-A0A6J4ISL5-F1
#
_cell.length_a   1.000
_cell.length_b   1.000
_cell.length_c   1.000
_cell.angle_alpha   90.00
_cell.angle_beta   90.00
_cell.angle_gamma   90.00
#
_symmetry.space_group_name_H-M   'P 1'
#
loop_
_entity.id
_entity.type
_entity.pdbx_description
1 polymer ?
#
loop_
_entity_poly.entity_id
_entity_poly.type
_entity_poly.pdbx_seq_one_letter_code
_entity_poly.pdbx_strand_id
1 'polypeptide(L)'
;MTAMRRLLGVAVSVAALLAAMTGTASATNDTYFSRQWALSQINAPQAWARSTGSGITIGVVDTGVDVGHPDLAGKVAATADCIGRPCVAGGGQDTHGHGTIVSGIAAATTGNGKGVAGVAPDARLVVAKVLNGAGEGRVEDINNGIRWVVDSGARVVNLSLGDPNFLVSSVLGTPLRSGIEYAWSKGAVPVLASGNYATGMGDLGTGNYGNVNALVVGATDRSGKVPSYSSATGNAKWGLVAPGGAGSGGADSNIISTFPMASAGSGYASAAGTSMAAPHVSGAVALLLAQGLSPAAAVARILATSDKSVACGRGCQGRLNLAAAVGADPAAQAAVAPATTRVPRTTVTPPTTTRPPAAAATSTTTTVPPRSAQSAEPPELAAPLPLPLPVDAAPPGRSAAVVAIAALLVVLTGAAVGAAGTRALRSG
;
A
#
# COMPACT_ATOMS: atom_id res chain seq x y z
N MET A 1 35.24 -19.84 -61.96
CA MET A 1 33.99 -19.38 -61.32
C MET A 1 33.68 -20.14 -60.01
N THR A 2 34.67 -20.29 -59.12
CA THR A 2 34.54 -21.22 -57.97
C THR A 2 35.03 -20.64 -56.63
N ALA A 3 35.81 -19.55 -56.65
CA ALA A 3 36.29 -18.88 -55.43
C ALA A 3 35.28 -17.88 -54.84
N MET A 4 34.41 -17.28 -55.68
CA MET A 4 33.49 -16.21 -55.24
C MET A 4 32.22 -16.72 -54.54
N ARG A 5 31.95 -18.04 -54.58
CA ARG A 5 30.82 -18.67 -53.88
C ARG A 5 31.13 -19.11 -52.44
N ARG A 6 32.39 -19.12 -52.01
CA ARG A 6 32.78 -19.51 -50.63
C ARG A 6 32.82 -18.33 -49.65
N LEU A 7 32.97 -17.10 -50.14
CA LEU A 7 32.99 -15.89 -49.30
C LEU A 7 31.59 -15.40 -48.89
N LEU A 8 30.55 -15.67 -49.70
CA LEU A 8 29.16 -15.35 -49.33
C LEU A 8 28.58 -16.27 -48.23
N GLY A 9 29.02 -17.53 -48.17
CA GLY A 9 28.54 -18.50 -47.16
C GLY A 9 29.02 -18.20 -45.74
N VAL A 10 30.24 -17.68 -45.58
CA VAL A 10 30.81 -17.34 -44.28
C VAL A 10 30.26 -16.01 -43.75
N ALA A 11 30.03 -15.02 -44.62
CA ALA A 11 29.45 -13.73 -44.21
C ALA A 11 27.98 -13.86 -43.74
N VAL A 12 27.18 -14.73 -44.37
CA VAL A 12 25.79 -14.98 -43.96
C VAL A 12 25.72 -15.76 -42.63
N SER A 13 26.70 -16.62 -42.36
CA SER A 13 26.79 -17.40 -41.11
C SER A 13 27.17 -16.53 -39.90
N VAL A 14 28.03 -15.52 -40.08
CA VAL A 14 28.40 -14.57 -39.01
C VAL A 14 27.28 -13.54 -38.76
N ALA A 15 26.57 -13.10 -39.79
CA ALA A 15 25.42 -12.20 -39.63
C ALA A 15 24.23 -12.87 -38.92
N ALA A 16 23.97 -14.16 -39.16
CA ALA A 16 22.95 -14.93 -38.45
C ALA A 16 23.32 -15.20 -36.98
N LEU A 17 24.62 -15.31 -36.66
CA LEU A 17 25.09 -15.49 -35.27
C LEU A 17 25.09 -14.18 -34.47
N LEU A 18 25.27 -13.02 -35.12
CA LEU A 18 25.12 -11.71 -34.47
C LEU A 18 23.65 -11.24 -34.34
N ALA A 19 22.74 -11.72 -35.19
CA ALA A 19 21.31 -11.39 -35.10
C ALA A 19 20.56 -12.14 -33.98
N ALA A 20 21.16 -13.21 -33.41
CA ALA A 20 20.58 -13.99 -32.33
C ALA A 20 20.85 -13.42 -30.91
N MET A 21 21.60 -12.31 -30.79
CA MET A 21 21.98 -11.73 -29.49
C MET A 21 21.35 -10.37 -29.17
N THR A 22 20.37 -9.91 -29.96
CA THR A 22 19.72 -8.60 -29.75
C THR A 22 18.36 -8.68 -29.07
N GLY A 23 17.89 -9.87 -28.69
CA GLY A 23 16.76 -10.01 -27.78
C GLY A 23 17.22 -9.69 -26.36
N THR A 24 16.83 -8.53 -25.81
CA THR A 24 16.98 -8.28 -24.37
C THR A 24 16.20 -9.37 -23.63
N ALA A 25 16.90 -10.32 -23.01
CA ALA A 25 16.27 -11.35 -22.20
C ALA A 25 15.40 -10.67 -21.13
N SER A 26 14.15 -11.14 -21.00
CA SER A 26 13.24 -10.70 -19.95
C SER A 26 13.91 -10.89 -18.59
N ALA A 27 13.72 -9.94 -17.66
CA ALA A 27 14.36 -10.00 -16.34
C ALA A 27 13.94 -11.23 -15.51
N THR A 28 12.79 -11.81 -15.87
CA THR A 28 12.25 -13.04 -15.30
C THR A 28 11.44 -13.79 -16.36
N ASN A 29 11.17 -15.08 -16.12
CA ASN A 29 10.38 -15.95 -16.98
C ASN A 29 8.88 -16.01 -16.59
N ASP A 30 8.42 -15.19 -15.64
CA ASP A 30 7.01 -15.15 -15.19
C ASP A 30 6.07 -14.77 -16.34
N THR A 31 4.96 -15.51 -16.49
CA THR A 31 4.13 -15.50 -17.72
C THR A 31 3.44 -14.17 -18.00
N TYR A 32 3.17 -13.36 -16.96
CA TYR A 32 2.56 -12.04 -17.08
C TYR A 32 3.54 -10.89 -16.87
N PHE A 33 4.84 -11.15 -16.74
CA PHE A 33 5.84 -10.10 -16.51
C PHE A 33 5.83 -9.02 -17.59
N SER A 34 5.62 -9.39 -18.85
CA SER A 34 5.50 -8.45 -19.98
C SER A 34 4.32 -7.47 -19.85
N ARG A 35 3.33 -7.79 -19.01
CA ARG A 35 2.17 -6.94 -18.70
C ARG A 35 2.39 -6.07 -17.47
N GLN A 36 3.42 -6.35 -16.65
CA GLN A 36 3.74 -5.61 -15.42
C GLN A 36 4.59 -4.36 -15.69
N TRP A 37 4.04 -3.43 -16.47
CA TRP A 37 4.67 -2.13 -16.76
C TRP A 37 5.12 -1.37 -15.51
N ALA A 38 4.44 -1.58 -14.38
CA ALA A 38 4.72 -0.94 -13.11
C ALA A 38 6.13 -1.25 -12.59
N LEU A 39 6.61 -2.48 -12.76
CA LEU A 39 7.95 -2.89 -12.34
C LEU A 39 9.04 -2.18 -13.14
N SER A 40 8.83 -2.02 -14.44
CA SER A 40 9.71 -1.23 -15.30
C SER A 40 9.68 0.26 -14.93
N GLN A 41 8.52 0.83 -14.61
CA GLN A 41 8.37 2.24 -14.27
C GLN A 41 9.15 2.63 -12.99
N ILE A 42 9.31 1.71 -12.05
CA ILE A 42 10.11 1.91 -10.83
C ILE A 42 11.53 1.36 -10.94
N ASN A 43 11.94 0.82 -12.09
CA ASN A 43 13.23 0.16 -12.29
C ASN A 43 13.49 -1.03 -11.33
N ALA A 44 12.47 -1.85 -11.06
CA ALA A 44 12.60 -3.02 -10.18
C ALA A 44 13.58 -4.08 -10.73
N PRO A 45 13.56 -4.44 -12.03
CA PRO A 45 14.52 -5.41 -12.58
C PRO A 45 15.99 -5.05 -12.34
N GLN A 46 16.35 -3.77 -12.48
CA GLN A 46 17.71 -3.30 -12.24
C GLN A 46 18.05 -3.33 -10.73
N ALA A 47 17.05 -3.14 -9.86
CA ALA A 47 17.23 -3.18 -8.43
C ALA A 47 17.49 -4.60 -7.89
N TRP A 48 16.86 -5.62 -8.48
CA TRP A 48 16.99 -7.02 -8.07
C TRP A 48 18.42 -7.56 -8.18
N ALA A 49 19.25 -6.98 -9.04
CA ALA A 49 20.68 -7.29 -9.09
C ALA A 49 21.45 -6.91 -7.80
N ARG A 50 20.87 -6.07 -6.93
CA ARG A 50 21.49 -5.61 -5.68
C ARG A 50 20.78 -6.09 -4.42
N SER A 51 19.46 -6.24 -4.47
CA SER A 51 18.65 -6.73 -3.36
C SER A 51 17.31 -7.21 -3.87
N THR A 52 16.81 -8.30 -3.27
CA THR A 52 15.50 -8.90 -3.56
C THR A 52 14.60 -8.93 -2.33
N GLY A 53 15.02 -8.32 -1.21
CA GLY A 53 14.26 -8.30 0.05
C GLY A 53 14.44 -9.53 0.95
N SER A 54 15.47 -10.34 0.70
CA SER A 54 15.77 -11.54 1.49
C SER A 54 15.88 -11.26 3.00
N GLY A 55 15.29 -12.14 3.82
CA GLY A 55 15.28 -12.03 5.27
C GLY A 55 14.32 -10.97 5.84
N ILE A 56 13.54 -10.30 5.00
CA ILE A 56 12.57 -9.29 5.43
C ILE A 56 11.14 -9.83 5.31
N THR A 57 10.37 -9.62 6.37
CA THR A 57 8.93 -9.92 6.40
C THR A 57 8.12 -8.64 6.19
N ILE A 58 7.21 -8.65 5.22
CA ILE A 58 6.24 -7.58 4.98
C ILE A 58 4.90 -8.00 5.59
N GLY A 59 4.35 -7.16 6.46
CA GLY A 59 3.02 -7.31 7.03
C GLY A 59 1.97 -6.68 6.12
N VAL A 60 0.99 -7.45 5.65
CA VAL A 60 -0.15 -6.96 4.88
C VAL A 60 -1.37 -6.94 5.78
N VAL A 61 -1.94 -5.76 6.02
CA VAL A 61 -3.13 -5.57 6.86
C VAL A 61 -4.29 -5.19 5.94
N ASP A 62 -5.13 -6.16 5.59
CA ASP A 62 -6.03 -6.06 4.43
C ASP A 62 -7.25 -7.03 4.53
N THR A 63 -7.83 -7.46 3.40
CA THR A 63 -8.97 -8.42 3.30
C THR A 63 -8.57 -9.88 3.51
N GLY A 64 -7.30 -10.16 3.79
CA GLY A 64 -6.73 -11.51 3.87
C GLY A 64 -5.84 -11.83 2.68
N VAL A 65 -5.48 -13.11 2.52
CA VAL A 65 -4.72 -13.61 1.37
C VAL A 65 -5.18 -15.00 0.98
N ASP A 66 -5.18 -15.30 -0.33
CA ASP A 66 -5.25 -16.68 -0.80
C ASP A 66 -3.88 -17.37 -0.65
N VAL A 67 -3.69 -18.05 0.49
CA VAL A 67 -2.45 -18.81 0.79
C VAL A 67 -2.21 -19.98 -0.18
N GLY A 68 -3.26 -20.46 -0.85
CA GLY A 68 -3.18 -21.52 -1.84
C GLY A 68 -2.78 -21.05 -3.23
N HIS A 69 -2.67 -19.73 -3.45
CA HIS A 69 -2.32 -19.18 -4.74
C HIS A 69 -0.91 -19.66 -5.18
N PRO A 70 -0.75 -20.23 -6.40
CA PRO A 70 0.52 -20.82 -6.83
C PRO A 70 1.73 -19.87 -6.77
N ASP A 71 1.49 -18.57 -6.95
CA ASP A 71 2.51 -17.53 -6.98
C ASP A 71 2.83 -16.95 -5.59
N LEU A 72 2.01 -17.27 -4.58
CA LEU A 72 2.23 -16.92 -3.17
C LEU A 72 2.61 -18.13 -2.32
N ALA A 73 2.66 -19.32 -2.93
CA ALA A 73 3.02 -20.57 -2.26
C ALA A 73 4.40 -20.44 -1.58
N GLY A 74 4.43 -20.65 -0.26
CA GLY A 74 5.65 -20.52 0.55
C GLY A 74 6.13 -19.09 0.81
N LYS A 75 5.40 -18.06 0.37
CA LYS A 75 5.68 -16.65 0.71
C LYS A 75 5.01 -16.22 2.01
N VAL A 76 3.79 -16.70 2.25
CA VAL A 76 3.02 -16.36 3.46
C VAL A 76 3.47 -17.24 4.64
N ALA A 77 4.15 -16.63 5.60
CA ALA A 77 4.65 -17.29 6.80
C ALA A 77 3.56 -17.51 7.85
N ALA A 78 2.62 -16.55 7.99
CA ALA A 78 1.50 -16.65 8.90
C ALA A 78 0.34 -15.77 8.43
N THR A 79 -0.87 -16.17 8.82
CA THR A 79 -2.10 -15.37 8.65
C THR A 79 -2.82 -15.21 9.98
N ALA A 80 -3.67 -14.21 10.08
CA ALA A 80 -4.65 -14.07 11.15
C ALA A 80 -5.96 -13.45 10.67
N ASP A 81 -7.04 -13.75 11.38
CA ASP A 81 -8.33 -13.07 11.28
C ASP A 81 -8.59 -12.22 12.53
N CYS A 82 -8.75 -10.92 12.33
CA CYS A 82 -8.91 -9.92 13.38
C CYS A 82 -10.28 -9.23 13.36
N ILE A 83 -11.23 -9.70 12.53
CA ILE A 83 -12.51 -9.01 12.34
C ILE A 83 -13.43 -9.18 13.56
N GLY A 84 -13.77 -8.08 14.22
CA GLY A 84 -14.70 -8.04 15.35
C GLY A 84 -14.22 -8.74 16.61
N ARG A 85 -12.94 -9.10 16.70
CA ARG A 85 -12.32 -9.83 17.82
C ARG A 85 -10.79 -9.64 17.86
N PRO A 86 -10.12 -9.97 18.97
CA PRO A 86 -8.65 -10.09 18.96
C PRO A 86 -8.18 -11.04 17.86
N CYS A 87 -7.07 -10.71 17.22
CA CYS A 87 -6.52 -11.49 16.10
C CYS A 87 -6.32 -12.96 16.49
N VAL A 88 -6.93 -13.87 15.73
CA VAL A 88 -6.74 -15.30 15.87
C VAL A 88 -5.77 -15.75 14.77
N ALA A 89 -4.65 -16.37 15.17
CA ALA A 89 -3.69 -16.92 14.22
C ALA A 89 -4.31 -18.07 13.41
N GLY A 90 -3.97 -18.13 12.12
CA GLY A 90 -4.66 -18.96 11.14
C GLY A 90 -5.90 -18.27 10.57
N GLY A 91 -6.51 -18.88 9.57
CA GLY A 91 -7.60 -18.25 8.81
C GLY A 91 -7.07 -17.15 7.89
N GLY A 92 -7.79 -16.02 7.81
CA GLY A 92 -7.38 -14.91 6.95
C GLY A 92 -7.50 -15.18 5.45
N GLN A 93 -8.33 -16.15 5.04
CA GLN A 93 -8.63 -16.40 3.64
C GLN A 93 -9.25 -15.15 3.02
N ASP A 94 -8.73 -14.77 1.86
CA ASP A 94 -9.26 -13.64 1.11
C ASP A 94 -10.50 -14.05 0.33
N THR A 95 -11.63 -13.40 0.67
CA THR A 95 -12.92 -13.57 -0.01
C THR A 95 -13.31 -12.35 -0.83
N HIS A 96 -12.52 -11.28 -0.76
CA HIS A 96 -12.68 -10.06 -1.55
C HIS A 96 -11.69 -10.02 -2.73
N GLY A 97 -10.46 -10.46 -2.48
CA GLY A 97 -9.36 -10.55 -3.44
C GLY A 97 -8.40 -9.36 -3.44
N HIS A 98 -8.67 -8.31 -2.66
CA HIS A 98 -7.83 -7.11 -2.63
C HIS A 98 -6.49 -7.39 -1.92
N GLY A 99 -6.52 -8.01 -0.74
CA GLY A 99 -5.32 -8.36 0.00
C GLY A 99 -4.43 -9.37 -0.74
N THR A 100 -5.01 -10.25 -1.55
CA THR A 100 -4.27 -11.14 -2.46
C THR A 100 -3.55 -10.35 -3.55
N ILE A 101 -4.19 -9.36 -4.17
CA ILE A 101 -3.53 -8.46 -5.14
C ILE A 101 -2.37 -7.70 -4.51
N VAL A 102 -2.61 -7.11 -3.33
CA VAL A 102 -1.61 -6.36 -2.57
C VAL A 102 -0.40 -7.23 -2.21
N SER A 103 -0.66 -8.46 -1.76
CA SER A 103 0.37 -9.46 -1.44
C SER A 103 1.23 -9.82 -2.65
N GLY A 104 0.60 -10.03 -3.82
CA GLY A 104 1.31 -10.33 -5.06
C GLY A 104 2.19 -9.18 -5.53
N ILE A 105 1.70 -7.94 -5.49
CA ILE A 105 2.50 -6.76 -5.86
C ILE A 105 3.73 -6.66 -4.96
N ALA A 106 3.56 -6.87 -3.65
CA ALA A 106 4.64 -6.75 -2.70
C ALA A 106 5.70 -7.85 -2.87
N ALA A 107 5.30 -9.12 -2.96
CA ALA A 107 6.23 -10.25 -2.82
C ALA A 107 5.78 -11.56 -3.51
N ALA A 108 5.05 -11.50 -4.65
CA ALA A 108 4.87 -12.69 -5.47
C ALA A 108 6.20 -13.36 -5.83
N THR A 109 6.15 -14.68 -6.02
CA THR A 109 7.31 -15.49 -6.36
C THR A 109 7.78 -15.17 -7.77
N THR A 110 8.90 -14.45 -7.88
CA THR A 110 9.51 -14.11 -9.18
C THR A 110 10.41 -15.23 -9.69
N GLY A 111 10.36 -15.51 -10.99
CA GLY A 111 11.27 -16.45 -11.67
C GLY A 111 10.80 -17.90 -11.64
N ASN A 112 9.53 -18.15 -11.33
CA ASN A 112 8.97 -19.50 -11.21
C ASN A 112 8.27 -19.98 -12.50
N GLY A 113 8.29 -19.18 -13.57
CA GLY A 113 7.65 -19.48 -14.85
C GLY A 113 6.12 -19.41 -14.82
N LYS A 114 5.53 -18.73 -13.83
CA LYS A 114 4.09 -18.55 -13.66
C LYS A 114 3.80 -17.09 -13.37
N GLY A 115 2.55 -16.68 -13.57
CA GLY A 115 2.02 -15.49 -12.93
C GLY A 115 2.83 -14.21 -13.11
N VAL A 116 3.02 -13.52 -11.99
CA VAL A 116 3.56 -12.17 -11.86
C VAL A 116 4.80 -12.17 -10.96
N ALA A 117 5.67 -11.18 -11.16
CA ALA A 117 6.78 -10.91 -10.28
C ALA A 117 6.39 -9.94 -9.15
N GLY A 118 6.84 -10.21 -7.92
CA GLY A 118 6.72 -9.28 -6.80
C GLY A 118 7.84 -8.25 -6.78
N VAL A 119 7.60 -7.08 -6.16
CA VAL A 119 8.63 -6.03 -6.02
C VAL A 119 9.80 -6.50 -5.13
N ALA A 120 9.50 -7.26 -4.07
CA ALA A 120 10.48 -7.90 -3.20
C ALA A 120 10.44 -9.43 -3.33
N PRO A 121 11.09 -10.00 -4.37
CA PRO A 121 10.99 -11.42 -4.69
C PRO A 121 11.31 -12.37 -3.53
N ASP A 122 12.25 -12.04 -2.65
CA ASP A 122 12.71 -12.93 -1.58
C ASP A 122 12.17 -12.54 -0.19
N ALA A 123 11.30 -11.53 -0.12
CA ALA A 123 10.60 -11.20 1.11
C ALA A 123 9.57 -12.28 1.47
N ARG A 124 9.28 -12.39 2.77
CA ARG A 124 8.16 -13.18 3.30
C ARG A 124 6.99 -12.27 3.62
N LEU A 125 5.81 -12.86 3.74
CA LEU A 125 4.57 -12.16 4.09
C LEU A 125 4.02 -12.67 5.41
N VAL A 126 3.48 -11.78 6.23
CA VAL A 126 2.48 -12.11 7.26
C VAL A 126 1.23 -11.29 6.99
N VAL A 127 0.05 -11.90 7.06
CA VAL A 127 -1.18 -11.24 6.59
C VAL A 127 -2.23 -11.23 7.69
N ALA A 128 -2.68 -10.04 8.08
CA ALA A 128 -3.82 -9.86 8.98
C ALA A 128 -5.06 -9.47 8.19
N LYS A 129 -6.09 -10.30 8.23
CA LYS A 129 -7.42 -9.98 7.72
C LYS A 129 -8.12 -9.08 8.72
N VAL A 130 -8.33 -7.83 8.33
CA VAL A 130 -9.02 -6.79 9.12
C VAL A 130 -10.23 -6.21 8.38
N LEU A 131 -10.37 -6.54 7.09
CA LEU A 131 -11.50 -6.18 6.25
C LEU A 131 -12.31 -7.42 5.84
N ASN A 132 -13.64 -7.31 5.86
CA ASN A 132 -14.59 -8.36 5.52
C ASN A 132 -14.66 -8.62 4.00
N GLY A 133 -15.58 -9.50 3.57
CA GLY A 133 -15.75 -9.84 2.15
C GLY A 133 -16.26 -8.69 1.27
N ALA A 134 -16.81 -7.62 1.87
CA ALA A 134 -17.19 -6.38 1.19
C ALA A 134 -16.07 -5.32 1.21
N GLY A 135 -14.90 -5.63 1.78
CA GLY A 135 -13.79 -4.69 1.91
C GLY A 135 -13.97 -3.69 3.07
N GLU A 136 -14.90 -3.95 3.99
CA GLU A 136 -15.22 -3.05 5.10
C GLU A 136 -14.56 -3.55 6.39
N GLY A 137 -14.20 -2.64 7.30
CA GLY A 137 -13.64 -3.02 8.60
C GLY A 137 -13.68 -1.89 9.62
N ARG A 138 -13.37 -2.25 10.87
CA ARG A 138 -13.33 -1.32 12.00
C ARG A 138 -11.91 -0.86 12.26
N VAL A 139 -11.74 0.38 12.72
CA VAL A 139 -10.41 0.94 13.06
C VAL A 139 -9.70 0.11 14.14
N GLU A 140 -10.46 -0.45 15.07
CA GLU A 140 -9.93 -1.34 16.11
C GLU A 140 -9.33 -2.62 15.52
N ASP A 141 -10.04 -3.27 14.59
CA ASP A 141 -9.58 -4.47 13.89
C ASP A 141 -8.30 -4.18 13.11
N ILE A 142 -8.23 -3.01 12.45
CA ILE A 142 -7.03 -2.55 11.73
C ILE A 142 -5.85 -2.38 12.69
N ASN A 143 -6.04 -1.70 13.83
CA ASN A 143 -4.98 -1.53 14.82
C ASN A 143 -4.51 -2.85 15.43
N ASN A 144 -5.44 -3.79 15.67
CA ASN A 144 -5.11 -5.12 16.13
C ASN A 144 -4.29 -5.89 15.09
N GLY A 145 -4.67 -5.78 13.80
CA GLY A 145 -3.92 -6.35 12.69
C GLY A 145 -2.52 -5.77 12.56
N ILE A 146 -2.36 -4.44 12.69
CA ILE A 146 -1.03 -3.78 12.69
C ILE A 146 -0.14 -4.34 13.78
N ARG A 147 -0.66 -4.42 15.02
CA ARG A 147 0.10 -5.00 16.14
C ARG A 147 0.49 -6.44 15.87
N TRP A 148 -0.47 -7.25 15.41
CA TRP A 148 -0.26 -8.67 15.15
C TRP A 148 0.81 -8.92 14.08
N VAL A 149 0.80 -8.18 12.95
CA VAL A 149 1.82 -8.38 11.91
C VAL A 149 3.22 -7.97 12.40
N VAL A 150 3.32 -6.87 13.16
CA VAL A 150 4.59 -6.41 13.75
C VAL A 150 5.11 -7.42 14.76
N ASP A 151 4.25 -7.91 15.65
CA ASP A 151 4.60 -8.91 16.67
C ASP A 151 4.93 -10.28 16.04
N SER A 152 4.42 -10.53 14.83
CA SER A 152 4.77 -11.69 13.98
C SER A 152 6.06 -11.47 13.17
N GLY A 153 6.81 -10.40 13.43
CA GLY A 153 8.13 -10.14 12.84
C GLY A 153 8.12 -9.29 11.57
N ALA A 154 7.00 -8.67 11.21
CA ALA A 154 6.97 -7.73 10.08
C ALA A 154 7.88 -6.53 10.34
N ARG A 155 8.74 -6.23 9.37
CA ARG A 155 9.63 -5.05 9.35
C ARG A 155 9.11 -3.93 8.45
N VAL A 156 8.08 -4.22 7.66
CA VAL A 156 7.34 -3.27 6.82
C VAL A 156 5.86 -3.57 7.03
N VAL A 157 5.01 -2.56 7.16
CA VAL A 157 3.56 -2.73 7.34
C VAL A 157 2.83 -2.00 6.21
N ASN A 158 2.25 -2.75 5.30
CA ASN A 158 1.46 -2.24 4.19
C ASN A 158 0.00 -2.01 4.63
N LEU A 159 -0.46 -0.77 4.53
CA LEU A 159 -1.80 -0.29 4.84
C LEU A 159 -2.46 0.24 3.57
N SER A 160 -2.88 -0.69 2.71
CA SER A 160 -3.64 -0.40 1.49
C SER A 160 -5.13 -0.17 1.79
N LEU A 161 -5.38 0.67 2.78
CA LEU A 161 -6.69 0.96 3.36
C LEU A 161 -6.93 2.46 3.21
N GLY A 162 -8.13 2.90 2.83
CA GLY A 162 -8.42 4.33 2.81
C GLY A 162 -9.87 4.65 2.46
N ASP A 163 -10.51 5.44 3.32
CA ASP A 163 -11.79 6.15 3.16
C ASP A 163 -11.54 7.62 3.59
N PRO A 164 -12.10 8.64 2.91
CA PRO A 164 -11.95 10.04 3.30
C PRO A 164 -12.47 10.29 4.72
N ASN A 165 -13.56 9.65 5.15
CA ASN A 165 -14.05 9.79 6.52
C ASN A 165 -13.07 9.14 7.51
N PHE A 166 -12.52 7.97 7.18
CA PHE A 166 -11.53 7.28 8.01
C PHE A 166 -10.20 8.05 8.12
N LEU A 167 -9.71 8.68 7.03
CA LEU A 167 -8.48 9.48 7.03
C LEU A 167 -8.69 10.87 7.66
N VAL A 168 -9.83 11.52 7.40
CA VAL A 168 -10.16 12.84 7.96
C VAL A 168 -10.50 12.73 9.45
N SER A 169 -11.24 11.68 9.86
CA SER A 169 -11.42 11.35 11.27
C SER A 169 -10.07 11.03 11.90
N SER A 170 -9.20 10.17 11.29
CA SER A 170 -7.85 9.75 11.77
C SER A 170 -6.83 10.87 12.05
N VAL A 171 -7.08 12.07 11.52
CA VAL A 171 -6.15 13.20 11.57
C VAL A 171 -6.56 14.22 12.63
N LEU A 172 -7.82 14.19 13.07
CA LEU A 172 -8.36 15.09 14.08
C LEU A 172 -8.25 14.55 15.53
N GLY A 173 -7.70 13.34 15.75
CA GLY A 173 -7.26 12.87 17.07
C GLY A 173 -7.60 11.41 17.41
N THR A 174 -7.10 10.43 16.65
CA THR A 174 -7.91 9.23 16.36
C THR A 174 -7.11 7.93 16.17
N PRO A 175 -7.78 6.75 16.28
CA PRO A 175 -7.18 5.49 16.70
C PRO A 175 -6.10 4.89 15.78
N LEU A 176 -6.13 5.11 14.45
CA LEU A 176 -5.17 4.47 13.53
C LEU A 176 -3.72 4.91 13.77
N ARG A 177 -3.54 6.16 14.19
CA ARG A 177 -2.21 6.69 14.54
C ARG A 177 -1.54 5.83 15.60
N SER A 178 -2.30 5.24 16.53
CA SER A 178 -1.72 4.38 17.57
C SER A 178 -1.06 3.12 17.01
N GLY A 179 -1.66 2.49 16.00
CA GLY A 179 -1.08 1.34 15.31
C GLY A 179 0.15 1.73 14.48
N ILE A 180 0.07 2.82 13.74
CA ILE A 180 1.20 3.35 12.93
C ILE A 180 2.41 3.67 13.82
N GLU A 181 2.19 4.41 14.91
CA GLU A 181 3.26 4.77 15.84
C GLU A 181 3.78 3.54 16.60
N TYR A 182 2.91 2.56 16.91
CA TYR A 182 3.35 1.28 17.46
C TYR A 182 4.34 0.57 16.51
N ALA A 183 3.96 0.39 15.24
CA ALA A 183 4.81 -0.25 14.24
C ALA A 183 6.15 0.48 14.10
N TRP A 184 6.13 1.81 13.99
CA TRP A 184 7.34 2.61 13.93
C TRP A 184 8.22 2.44 15.18
N SER A 185 7.63 2.48 16.37
CA SER A 185 8.35 2.31 17.64
C SER A 185 9.01 0.93 17.80
N LYS A 186 8.48 -0.08 17.10
CA LYS A 186 9.03 -1.45 17.04
C LYS A 186 10.03 -1.64 15.92
N GLY A 187 10.36 -0.59 15.16
CA GLY A 187 11.33 -0.65 14.07
C GLY A 187 10.78 -1.24 12.77
N ALA A 188 9.45 -1.29 12.62
CA ALA A 188 8.79 -1.57 11.36
C ALA A 188 8.45 -0.25 10.63
N VAL A 189 8.46 -0.24 9.30
CA VAL A 189 8.12 0.94 8.48
C VAL A 189 6.66 0.85 8.02
N PRO A 190 5.76 1.73 8.47
CA PRO A 190 4.40 1.81 7.95
C PRO A 190 4.37 2.47 6.56
N VAL A 191 3.59 1.89 5.65
CA VAL A 191 3.36 2.38 4.28
C VAL A 191 1.86 2.45 4.06
N LEU A 192 1.34 3.66 3.89
CA LEU A 192 -0.09 3.98 3.87
C LEU A 192 -0.50 4.49 2.48
N ALA A 193 -1.59 3.95 1.93
CA ALA A 193 -2.21 4.48 0.71
C ALA A 193 -2.86 5.85 0.96
N SER A 194 -2.73 6.79 0.04
CA SER A 194 -3.27 8.16 0.22
C SER A 194 -4.78 8.28 0.01
N GLY A 195 -5.45 7.26 -0.55
CA GLY A 195 -6.88 7.27 -0.86
C GLY A 195 -7.21 7.53 -2.34
N ASN A 196 -8.48 7.36 -2.71
CA ASN A 196 -8.94 7.36 -4.12
C ASN A 196 -10.07 8.38 -4.39
N TYR A 197 -10.03 9.55 -3.75
CA TYR A 197 -11.19 10.45 -3.62
C TYR A 197 -11.01 11.82 -4.28
N ALA A 198 -10.02 12.00 -5.15
CA ALA A 198 -9.70 13.31 -5.76
C ALA A 198 -10.69 13.79 -6.86
N THR A 199 -11.93 13.26 -6.91
CA THR A 199 -12.94 13.61 -7.91
C THR A 199 -13.92 14.69 -7.43
N GLY A 200 -13.62 15.98 -7.70
CA GLY A 200 -14.61 17.07 -7.69
C GLY A 200 -14.72 17.92 -6.41
N MET A 201 -15.35 19.10 -6.55
CA MET A 201 -15.47 20.21 -5.57
C MET A 201 -15.48 19.78 -4.10
N GLY A 202 -14.32 19.92 -3.46
CA GLY A 202 -14.11 19.54 -2.07
C GLY A 202 -13.12 18.40 -1.96
N ASP A 203 -11.83 18.70 -2.14
CA ASP A 203 -10.79 18.01 -1.35
C ASP A 203 -11.08 18.31 0.12
N LEU A 204 -12.00 17.55 0.71
CA LEU A 204 -12.50 17.73 2.08
C LEU A 204 -11.46 17.24 3.10
N GLY A 205 -10.20 17.66 2.95
CA GLY A 205 -9.15 17.45 3.95
C GLY A 205 -8.33 16.16 3.81
N THR A 206 -8.30 15.51 2.64
CA THR A 206 -7.54 14.25 2.45
C THR A 206 -6.01 14.45 2.37
N GLY A 207 -5.55 15.71 2.39
CA GLY A 207 -4.14 16.09 2.40
C GLY A 207 -3.56 16.39 3.78
N ASN A 208 -4.30 16.20 4.88
CA ASN A 208 -3.74 16.35 6.21
C ASN A 208 -3.42 14.95 6.78
N TYR A 209 -2.15 14.62 6.95
CA TYR A 209 -1.68 13.38 7.59
C TYR A 209 -0.99 13.68 8.93
N GLY A 210 -0.91 14.96 9.31
CA GLY A 210 -0.16 15.40 10.48
C GLY A 210 1.29 14.94 10.46
N ASN A 211 1.85 14.70 11.65
CA ASN A 211 3.22 14.22 11.84
C ASN A 211 3.23 12.71 12.17
N VAL A 212 2.57 11.89 11.34
CA VAL A 212 2.61 10.42 11.47
C VAL A 212 3.91 9.85 10.91
N ASN A 213 4.45 8.83 11.57
CA ASN A 213 5.62 8.11 11.08
C ASN A 213 5.24 7.02 10.05
N ALA A 214 4.74 7.44 8.88
CA ALA A 214 4.40 6.55 7.77
C ALA A 214 4.79 7.14 6.41
N LEU A 215 5.20 6.29 5.47
CA LEU A 215 5.29 6.65 4.06
C LEU A 215 3.86 6.72 3.48
N VAL A 216 3.45 7.89 3.00
CA VAL A 216 2.12 8.10 2.41
C VAL A 216 2.24 8.08 0.89
N VAL A 217 1.50 7.18 0.24
CA VAL A 217 1.74 6.79 -1.15
C VAL A 217 0.52 7.10 -2.03
N GLY A 218 0.70 8.05 -2.95
CA GLY A 218 -0.22 8.27 -4.07
C GLY A 218 0.08 7.41 -5.29
N ALA A 219 -0.77 7.46 -6.30
CA ALA A 219 -0.68 6.62 -7.49
C ALA A 219 -0.13 7.35 -8.73
N THR A 220 0.57 6.61 -9.59
CA THR A 220 0.84 6.97 -10.98
C THR A 220 0.22 5.96 -11.95
N ASP A 221 -0.18 6.44 -13.13
CA ASP A 221 -0.53 5.59 -14.28
C ASP A 221 0.70 5.16 -15.08
N ARG A 222 0.47 4.38 -16.14
CA ARG A 222 1.51 3.89 -17.06
C ARG A 222 2.30 5.02 -17.75
N SER A 223 1.68 6.17 -17.97
CA SER A 223 2.34 7.35 -18.55
C SER A 223 3.15 8.16 -17.54
N GLY A 224 3.14 7.76 -16.26
CA GLY A 224 3.84 8.43 -15.18
C GLY A 224 3.10 9.65 -14.65
N LYS A 225 1.80 9.79 -14.95
CA LYS A 225 0.96 10.88 -14.45
C LYS A 225 0.19 10.44 -13.21
N VAL A 226 -0.14 11.37 -12.33
CA VAL A 226 -1.02 11.11 -11.18
C VAL A 226 -2.47 11.02 -11.69
N PRO A 227 -3.16 9.88 -11.54
CA PRO A 227 -4.55 9.73 -11.96
C PRO A 227 -5.48 10.62 -11.15
N SER A 228 -6.61 11.03 -11.74
CA SER A 228 -7.59 11.91 -11.08
C SER A 228 -8.23 11.32 -9.83
N TYR A 229 -8.24 9.99 -9.66
CA TYR A 229 -8.73 9.37 -8.43
C TYR A 229 -7.72 9.52 -7.28
N SER A 230 -6.42 9.64 -7.55
CA SER A 230 -5.39 9.57 -6.52
C SER A 230 -5.47 10.78 -5.60
N SER A 231 -5.82 10.55 -4.34
CA SER A 231 -5.78 11.59 -3.31
C SER A 231 -4.35 12.11 -3.10
N ALA A 232 -4.22 13.41 -2.82
CA ALA A 232 -2.93 14.04 -2.63
C ALA A 232 -2.25 13.58 -1.32
N THR A 233 -0.92 13.52 -1.31
CA THR A 233 -0.14 13.23 -0.11
C THR A 233 -0.04 14.44 0.84
N GLY A 234 -0.38 15.65 0.35
CA GLY A 234 -0.57 16.85 1.15
C GLY A 234 0.59 17.19 2.10
N ASN A 235 0.30 17.35 3.39
CA ASN A 235 1.30 17.68 4.41
C ASN A 235 1.99 16.45 5.02
N ALA A 236 1.84 15.27 4.43
CA ALA A 236 2.48 14.05 4.93
C ALA A 236 3.98 14.27 5.15
N LYS A 237 4.43 13.82 6.32
CA LYS A 237 5.85 13.85 6.69
C LYS A 237 6.73 13.19 5.61
N TRP A 238 6.26 12.07 5.05
CA TRP A 238 6.96 11.27 4.04
C TRP A 238 6.01 10.92 2.88
N GLY A 239 5.71 11.90 2.02
CA GLY A 239 4.85 11.71 0.85
C GLY A 239 5.62 11.37 -0.43
N LEU A 240 5.14 10.39 -1.21
CA LEU A 240 5.63 10.06 -2.56
C LEU A 240 4.52 9.42 -3.42
N VAL A 241 4.81 9.13 -4.68
CA VAL A 241 3.90 8.35 -5.56
C VAL A 241 4.57 7.09 -6.11
N ALA A 242 3.77 6.08 -6.43
CA ALA A 242 4.21 4.83 -7.06
C ALA A 242 3.13 4.30 -8.03
N PRO A 243 3.44 3.32 -8.91
CA PRO A 243 2.47 2.81 -9.88
C PRO A 243 1.20 2.28 -9.21
N GLY A 244 0.06 2.89 -9.54
CA GLY A 244 -1.26 2.49 -9.04
C GLY A 244 -2.29 2.22 -10.13
N GLY A 245 -1.95 2.44 -11.40
CA GLY A 245 -2.86 2.19 -12.54
C GLY A 245 -3.74 3.40 -12.89
N ALA A 246 -4.35 3.38 -14.07
CA ALA A 246 -5.11 4.51 -14.58
C ALA A 246 -6.55 4.59 -14.04
N GLY A 247 -7.12 3.48 -13.55
CA GLY A 247 -8.54 3.41 -13.15
C GLY A 247 -9.52 3.54 -14.31
N SER A 248 -9.01 3.70 -15.53
CA SER A 248 -9.74 3.84 -16.78
C SER A 248 -8.93 3.17 -17.90
N GLY A 249 -9.54 2.91 -19.06
CA GLY A 249 -8.81 2.32 -20.20
C GLY A 249 -8.51 0.81 -20.09
N GLY A 250 -9.29 0.07 -19.29
CA GLY A 250 -9.26 -1.40 -19.24
C GLY A 250 -8.14 -2.02 -18.40
N ALA A 251 -8.10 -3.36 -18.38
CA ALA A 251 -7.22 -4.14 -17.50
C ALA A 251 -5.73 -3.87 -17.72
N ASP A 252 -5.30 -3.60 -18.95
CA ASP A 252 -3.89 -3.36 -19.25
C ASP A 252 -3.41 -1.98 -18.76
N SER A 253 -4.31 -1.01 -18.60
CA SER A 253 -3.97 0.31 -18.04
C SER A 253 -3.81 0.28 -16.52
N ASN A 254 -4.09 -0.86 -15.89
CA ASN A 254 -4.10 -1.08 -14.46
C ASN A 254 -2.96 -2.00 -14.02
N ILE A 255 -2.90 -2.30 -12.72
CA ILE A 255 -1.86 -3.14 -12.11
C ILE A 255 -2.36 -4.58 -12.05
N ILE A 256 -1.73 -5.45 -12.83
CA ILE A 256 -1.98 -6.89 -12.79
C ILE A 256 -1.26 -7.52 -11.59
N SER A 257 -1.96 -8.38 -10.86
CA SER A 257 -1.41 -9.15 -9.73
C SER A 257 -2.19 -10.44 -9.50
N THR A 258 -1.75 -11.21 -8.51
CA THR A 258 -2.43 -12.40 -7.98
C THR A 258 -3.83 -12.06 -7.46
N PHE A 259 -4.77 -12.98 -7.59
CA PHE A 259 -6.16 -12.87 -7.15
C PHE A 259 -6.65 -14.26 -6.70
N PRO A 260 -7.63 -14.38 -5.78
CA PRO A 260 -8.01 -15.68 -5.26
C PRO A 260 -8.41 -16.66 -6.37
N MET A 261 -7.85 -17.88 -6.34
CA MET A 261 -8.09 -18.92 -7.35
C MET A 261 -9.57 -19.30 -7.43
N ALA A 262 -10.28 -19.25 -6.30
CA ALA A 262 -11.71 -19.51 -6.23
C ALA A 262 -12.57 -18.41 -6.87
N SER A 263 -11.99 -17.22 -7.09
CA SER A 263 -12.69 -16.03 -7.59
C SER A 263 -12.32 -15.68 -9.04
N ALA A 264 -11.21 -16.18 -9.56
CA ALA A 264 -10.84 -16.08 -10.98
C ALA A 264 -10.12 -17.35 -11.45
N GLY A 265 -10.53 -17.89 -12.61
CA GLY A 265 -9.97 -19.14 -13.15
C GLY A 265 -8.45 -19.11 -13.40
N SER A 266 -7.90 -17.97 -13.80
CA SER A 266 -6.44 -17.78 -13.91
C SER A 266 -5.73 -17.55 -12.57
N GLY A 267 -6.43 -17.07 -11.54
CA GLY A 267 -5.81 -16.56 -10.32
C GLY A 267 -5.21 -15.16 -10.45
N TYR A 268 -5.54 -14.39 -11.49
CA TYR A 268 -4.97 -13.04 -11.66
C TYR A 268 -6.05 -12.01 -12.04
N ALA A 269 -5.86 -10.78 -11.56
CA ALA A 269 -6.74 -9.66 -11.84
C ALA A 269 -5.95 -8.36 -11.97
N SER A 270 -6.52 -7.40 -12.69
CA SER A 270 -6.02 -6.04 -12.77
C SER A 270 -6.85 -5.10 -11.89
N ALA A 271 -6.19 -4.29 -11.07
CA ALA A 271 -6.82 -3.29 -10.23
C ALA A 271 -6.09 -1.94 -10.32
N ALA A 272 -6.80 -0.86 -9.97
CA ALA A 272 -6.22 0.46 -9.84
C ALA A 272 -6.59 1.10 -8.51
N GLY A 273 -5.65 1.87 -7.97
CA GLY A 273 -5.80 2.55 -6.69
C GLY A 273 -4.47 2.89 -6.06
N THR A 274 -4.48 3.81 -5.10
CA THR A 274 -3.34 4.04 -4.20
C THR A 274 -3.01 2.81 -3.36
N SER A 275 -3.99 1.93 -3.16
CA SER A 275 -3.82 0.57 -2.62
C SER A 275 -2.92 -0.34 -3.44
N MET A 276 -2.81 -0.14 -4.76
CA MET A 276 -1.85 -0.85 -5.61
C MET A 276 -0.48 -0.15 -5.62
N ALA A 277 -0.44 1.16 -5.36
CA ALA A 277 0.80 1.92 -5.27
C ALA A 277 1.59 1.63 -3.98
N ALA A 278 0.91 1.57 -2.83
CA ALA A 278 1.50 1.28 -1.53
C ALA A 278 2.38 0.00 -1.49
N PRO A 279 1.95 -1.18 -2.00
CA PRO A 279 2.76 -2.39 -1.95
C PRO A 279 4.04 -2.31 -2.80
N HIS A 280 4.09 -1.45 -3.82
CA HIS A 280 5.36 -1.19 -4.52
C HIS A 280 6.39 -0.50 -3.61
N VAL A 281 5.93 0.45 -2.79
CA VAL A 281 6.78 1.12 -1.80
C VAL A 281 7.12 0.17 -0.65
N SER A 282 6.18 -0.68 -0.21
CA SER A 282 6.44 -1.70 0.80
C SER A 282 7.54 -2.67 0.38
N GLY A 283 7.50 -3.15 -0.87
CA GLY A 283 8.58 -3.97 -1.44
C GLY A 283 9.91 -3.21 -1.52
N ALA A 284 9.89 -1.94 -1.92
CA ALA A 284 11.09 -1.09 -1.95
C ALA A 284 11.76 -0.95 -0.57
N VAL A 285 10.96 -0.72 0.47
CA VAL A 285 11.46 -0.68 1.85
C VAL A 285 12.10 -2.02 2.21
N ALA A 286 11.45 -3.14 1.88
CA ALA A 286 12.00 -4.46 2.18
C ALA A 286 13.37 -4.70 1.52
N LEU A 287 13.55 -4.28 0.26
CA LEU A 287 14.85 -4.34 -0.42
C LEU A 287 15.94 -3.56 0.32
N LEU A 288 15.62 -2.35 0.80
CA LEU A 288 16.59 -1.51 1.53
C LEU A 288 16.90 -2.06 2.92
N LEU A 289 15.91 -2.59 3.64
CA LEU A 289 16.13 -3.22 4.94
C LEU A 289 16.99 -4.49 4.80
N ALA A 290 16.83 -5.25 3.71
CA ALA A 290 17.69 -6.41 3.40
C ALA A 290 19.15 -6.01 3.11
N GLN A 291 19.39 -4.78 2.65
CA GLN A 291 20.75 -4.20 2.53
C GLN A 291 21.31 -3.71 3.88
N GLY A 292 20.61 -3.95 4.99
CA GLY A 292 21.04 -3.59 6.34
C GLY A 292 20.74 -2.15 6.74
N LEU A 293 19.94 -1.41 5.97
CA LEU A 293 19.54 -0.06 6.36
C LEU A 293 18.61 -0.10 7.57
N SER A 294 18.75 0.91 8.44
CA SER A 294 17.74 1.17 9.47
C SER A 294 16.42 1.64 8.84
N PRO A 295 15.28 1.49 9.52
CA PRO A 295 13.98 2.01 9.07
C PRO A 295 14.03 3.48 8.63
N ALA A 296 14.64 4.34 9.44
CA ALA A 296 14.77 5.76 9.14
C ALA A 296 15.67 6.03 7.92
N ALA A 297 16.78 5.29 7.78
CA ALA A 297 17.66 5.42 6.62
C ALA A 297 16.97 4.93 5.33
N ALA A 298 16.19 3.85 5.39
CA ALA A 298 15.42 3.34 4.26
C ALA A 298 14.37 4.35 3.78
N VAL A 299 13.59 4.93 4.71
CA VAL A 299 12.61 5.99 4.41
C VAL A 299 13.29 7.20 3.78
N ALA A 300 14.37 7.72 4.40
CA ALA A 300 15.10 8.87 3.89
C ALA A 300 15.66 8.61 2.48
N ARG A 301 16.21 7.41 2.26
CA ARG A 301 16.76 7.00 0.96
C ARG A 301 15.70 6.97 -0.12
N ILE A 302 14.56 6.32 0.13
CA ILE A 302 13.43 6.27 -0.81
C ILE A 302 13.05 7.67 -1.27
N LEU A 303 12.82 8.60 -0.31
CA LEU A 303 12.39 9.96 -0.61
C LEU A 303 13.46 10.77 -1.34
N ALA A 304 14.73 10.60 -0.98
CA ALA A 304 15.85 11.31 -1.59
C ALA A 304 16.08 10.86 -3.04
N THR A 305 15.88 9.59 -3.34
CA THR A 305 16.13 9.00 -4.67
C THR A 305 14.90 8.94 -5.57
N SER A 306 13.72 9.35 -5.09
CA SER A 306 12.51 9.47 -5.90
C SER A 306 12.75 10.35 -7.14
N ASP A 307 12.15 9.94 -8.25
CA ASP A 307 12.14 10.67 -9.52
C ASP A 307 11.31 11.95 -9.40
N LYS A 308 12.00 13.08 -9.22
CA LYS A 308 11.42 14.41 -9.05
C LYS A 308 10.80 14.99 -10.32
N SER A 309 11.04 14.37 -11.49
CA SER A 309 10.42 14.82 -12.74
C SER A 309 8.92 14.53 -12.79
N VAL A 310 8.44 13.60 -11.96
CA VAL A 310 7.02 13.29 -11.80
C VAL A 310 6.41 14.25 -10.78
N ALA A 311 5.66 15.24 -11.27
CA ALA A 311 4.92 16.17 -10.42
C ALA A 311 3.76 15.46 -9.70
N CYS A 312 3.69 15.59 -8.38
CA CYS A 312 2.68 14.92 -7.54
C CYS A 312 2.13 15.79 -6.39
N GLY A 313 2.24 17.11 -6.52
CA GLY A 313 1.71 18.06 -5.55
C GLY A 313 2.67 18.42 -4.42
N ARG A 314 2.24 19.37 -3.57
CA ARG A 314 3.03 19.90 -2.45
C ARG A 314 3.34 18.79 -1.44
N GLY A 315 4.57 18.76 -0.92
CA GLY A 315 5.01 17.78 0.09
C GLY A 315 5.38 16.41 -0.48
N CYS A 316 4.97 16.11 -1.72
CA CYS A 316 5.32 14.88 -2.41
C CYS A 316 6.76 14.91 -2.94
N GLN A 317 7.47 13.79 -2.77
CA GLN A 317 8.87 13.64 -3.15
C GLN A 317 9.06 13.05 -4.57
N GLY A 318 8.03 12.96 -5.40
CA GLY A 318 8.12 12.38 -6.74
C GLY A 318 7.83 10.88 -6.76
N ARG A 319 8.09 10.22 -7.90
CA ARG A 319 7.80 8.79 -8.09
C ARG A 319 8.90 7.91 -7.50
N LEU A 320 8.55 6.77 -6.89
CA LEU A 320 9.51 5.74 -6.51
C LEU A 320 10.45 5.40 -7.68
N ASN A 321 11.76 5.42 -7.42
CA ASN A 321 12.80 4.89 -8.29
C ASN A 321 13.62 3.87 -7.49
N LEU A 322 13.29 2.60 -7.65
CA LEU A 322 13.80 1.51 -6.84
C LEU A 322 15.29 1.24 -7.12
N ALA A 323 15.70 1.26 -8.38
CA ALA A 323 17.11 1.09 -8.75
C ALA A 323 18.01 2.19 -8.15
N ALA A 324 17.55 3.45 -8.19
CA ALA A 324 18.27 4.56 -7.56
C ALA A 324 18.33 4.39 -6.04
N ALA A 325 17.23 3.95 -5.42
CA ALA A 325 17.18 3.72 -3.97
C ALA A 325 18.17 2.62 -3.52
N VAL A 326 18.15 1.43 -4.14
CA VAL A 326 19.07 0.34 -3.75
C VAL A 326 20.51 0.57 -4.24
N GLY A 327 20.68 1.47 -5.21
CA GLY A 327 21.95 1.79 -5.85
C GLY A 327 22.76 2.88 -5.14
N ALA A 328 22.11 3.68 -4.30
CA ALA A 328 22.74 4.84 -3.67
C ALA A 328 23.75 4.45 -2.59
N ASP A 329 24.93 5.10 -2.64
CA ASP A 329 26.00 4.90 -1.67
C ASP A 329 25.55 5.34 -0.26
N PRO A 330 25.66 4.46 0.76
CA PRO A 330 25.48 4.82 2.16
C PRO A 330 26.20 6.09 2.61
N ALA A 331 27.44 6.31 2.15
CA ALA A 331 28.29 7.42 2.57
C ALA A 331 27.83 8.78 2.01
N ALA A 332 27.30 8.81 0.79
CA ALA A 332 26.87 10.04 0.13
C ALA A 332 25.63 10.69 0.79
N GLN A 333 24.83 9.90 1.54
CA GLN A 333 23.58 10.39 2.15
C GLN A 333 23.73 10.80 3.61
N ALA A 334 24.75 10.34 4.33
CA ALA A 334 25.07 10.83 5.66
C ALA A 334 25.44 12.33 5.65
N ALA A 335 25.91 12.84 4.52
CA ALA A 335 26.23 14.25 4.30
C ALA A 335 25.00 15.17 4.05
N VAL A 336 23.80 14.59 3.84
CA VAL A 336 22.55 15.33 3.56
C VAL A 336 21.60 15.35 4.77
N ALA A 337 21.86 14.54 5.81
CA ALA A 337 21.20 14.71 7.09
C ALA A 337 21.66 16.03 7.73
N PRO A 338 20.77 16.89 8.24
CA PRO A 338 21.21 18.06 8.98
C PRO A 338 22.05 17.56 10.16
N ALA A 339 23.29 18.04 10.23
CA ALA A 339 24.18 17.75 11.34
C ALA A 339 23.41 17.98 12.63
N THR A 340 23.17 16.91 13.39
CA THR A 340 22.66 17.05 14.74
C THR A 340 23.76 17.77 15.51
N THR A 341 23.55 19.05 15.79
CA THR A 341 24.41 19.82 16.66
C THR A 341 24.41 19.09 18.00
N ARG A 342 25.52 18.41 18.28
CA ARG A 342 25.74 17.71 19.54
C ARG A 342 25.70 18.76 20.64
N VAL A 343 24.57 18.87 21.35
CA VAL A 343 24.47 19.74 22.52
C VAL A 343 25.51 19.24 23.52
N PRO A 344 26.43 20.10 24.00
CA PRO A 344 27.39 19.70 25.02
C PRO A 344 26.64 19.23 26.26
N ARG A 345 26.95 18.02 26.71
CA ARG A 345 26.48 17.48 27.99
C ARG A 345 27.06 18.38 29.10
N THR A 346 26.24 19.28 29.63
CA THR A 346 26.54 19.94 30.90
C THR A 346 26.42 18.90 32.00
N THR A 347 27.53 18.65 32.68
CA THR A 347 27.62 17.80 33.87
C THR A 347 26.84 18.49 34.98
N VAL A 348 25.62 18.03 35.27
CA VAL A 348 24.89 18.45 36.47
C VAL A 348 25.37 17.59 37.63
N THR A 349 26.09 18.21 38.55
CA THR A 349 26.47 17.63 39.85
C THR A 349 25.19 17.39 40.67
N PRO A 350 25.01 16.22 41.30
CA PRO A 350 23.80 15.95 42.09
C PRO A 350 23.84 16.72 43.42
N PRO A 351 22.71 17.30 43.88
CA PRO A 351 22.66 17.92 45.20
C PRO A 351 22.54 16.85 46.29
N THR A 352 23.25 17.13 47.39
CA THR A 352 23.32 16.38 48.63
C THR A 352 21.95 16.20 49.29
N THR A 353 21.69 14.99 49.78
CA THR A 353 20.48 14.61 50.48
C THR A 353 20.43 15.20 51.90
N THR A 354 19.35 15.91 52.23
CA THR A 354 18.93 16.14 53.62
C THR A 354 17.48 15.70 53.79
N ARG A 355 17.27 14.76 54.70
CA ARG A 355 15.99 14.12 55.04
C ARG A 355 15.27 14.89 56.17
N PRO A 356 14.01 15.32 56.00
CA PRO A 356 13.11 15.62 57.11
C PRO A 356 12.10 14.48 57.39
N PRO A 357 11.45 14.47 58.57
CA PRO A 357 10.87 13.28 59.19
C PRO A 357 9.47 12.90 58.67
N ALA A 358 9.12 11.64 58.91
CA ALA A 358 7.83 11.04 58.61
C ALA A 358 6.69 11.68 59.43
N ALA A 359 5.57 11.95 58.75
CA ALA A 359 4.31 12.33 59.38
C ALA A 359 3.14 11.52 58.76
N ALA A 360 2.14 11.29 59.59
CA ALA A 360 1.18 10.20 59.56
C ALA A 360 0.18 10.21 58.40
N ALA A 361 -0.27 9.00 58.06
CA ALA A 361 -1.37 8.73 57.15
C ALA A 361 -2.70 9.28 57.69
N THR A 362 -3.43 9.99 56.83
CA THR A 362 -4.86 10.27 57.03
C THR A 362 -5.60 9.82 55.78
N SER A 363 -6.49 8.84 55.95
CA SER A 363 -7.36 8.28 54.93
C SER A 363 -8.54 9.20 54.67
N THR A 364 -8.66 9.72 53.45
CA THR A 364 -9.87 10.36 52.93
C THR A 364 -10.48 9.51 51.82
N THR A 365 -11.65 8.96 52.11
CA THR A 365 -12.53 8.25 51.18
C THR A 365 -13.17 9.27 50.24
N THR A 366 -12.82 9.25 48.96
CA THR A 366 -13.53 10.04 47.93
C THR A 366 -14.50 9.13 47.19
N THR A 367 -15.79 9.32 47.45
CA THR A 367 -16.91 8.70 46.75
C THR A 367 -17.00 9.27 45.33
N VAL A 368 -16.84 8.40 44.32
CA VAL A 368 -17.05 8.72 42.89
C VAL A 368 -18.54 8.58 42.57
N PRO A 369 -19.23 9.60 42.01
CA PRO A 369 -20.62 9.47 41.59
C PRO A 369 -20.73 8.62 40.30
N PRO A 370 -21.86 7.91 40.08
CA PRO A 370 -22.02 7.02 38.94
C PRO A 370 -22.07 7.81 37.63
N ARG A 371 -21.28 7.38 36.65
CA ARG A 371 -21.25 7.93 35.29
C ARG A 371 -22.54 7.56 34.58
N SER A 372 -23.34 8.56 34.24
CA SER A 372 -24.48 8.47 33.35
C SER A 372 -24.06 7.77 32.05
N ALA A 373 -24.83 6.77 31.61
CA ALA A 373 -24.65 6.11 30.33
C ALA A 373 -24.80 7.15 29.20
N GLN A 374 -23.67 7.54 28.60
CA GLN A 374 -23.67 8.17 27.28
C GLN A 374 -24.02 7.08 26.27
N SER A 375 -25.06 7.33 25.45
CA SER A 375 -25.36 6.54 24.26
C SER A 375 -24.08 6.33 23.46
N ALA A 376 -23.73 5.06 23.21
CA ALA A 376 -22.67 4.71 22.29
C ALA A 376 -23.06 5.20 20.89
N GLU A 377 -22.26 6.12 20.37
CA GLU A 377 -22.24 6.47 18.96
C GLU A 377 -21.92 5.20 18.14
N PRO A 378 -22.59 4.94 17.01
CA PRO A 378 -22.35 3.73 16.24
C PRO A 378 -20.88 3.65 15.77
N PRO A 379 -20.24 2.46 15.80
CA PRO A 379 -18.84 2.32 15.46
C PRO A 379 -18.58 2.68 13.99
N GLU A 380 -17.59 3.54 13.76
CA GLU A 380 -17.17 4.04 12.45
C GLU A 380 -16.68 2.89 11.56
N LEU A 381 -17.32 2.72 10.40
CA LEU A 381 -17.09 1.64 9.43
C LEU A 381 -16.26 2.18 8.25
N ALA A 382 -15.24 1.45 7.79
CA ALA A 382 -14.53 1.78 6.56
C ALA A 382 -15.40 1.50 5.31
N ALA A 383 -15.40 2.41 4.32
CA ALA A 383 -16.06 2.20 3.02
C ALA A 383 -15.53 0.98 2.25
N PRO A 384 -16.37 0.35 1.40
CA PRO A 384 -16.00 -0.81 0.61
C PRO A 384 -14.93 -0.48 -0.45
N LEU A 385 -14.03 -1.43 -0.70
CA LEU A 385 -12.98 -1.33 -1.71
C LEU A 385 -13.54 -1.61 -3.13
N PRO A 386 -13.01 -0.96 -4.18
CA PRO A 386 -13.44 -1.24 -5.54
C PRO A 386 -13.08 -2.68 -5.98
N LEU A 387 -13.98 -3.32 -6.74
CA LEU A 387 -13.79 -4.68 -7.21
C LEU A 387 -12.73 -4.76 -8.33
N PRO A 388 -11.78 -5.71 -8.26
CA PRO A 388 -10.82 -5.95 -9.33
C PRO A 388 -11.45 -6.50 -10.61
N LEU A 389 -10.75 -6.34 -11.74
CA LEU A 389 -11.14 -6.90 -13.04
C LEU A 389 -10.36 -8.20 -13.30
N PRO A 390 -10.98 -9.39 -13.32
CA PRO A 390 -10.30 -10.64 -13.64
C PRO A 390 -9.65 -10.60 -15.03
N VAL A 391 -8.47 -11.22 -15.16
CA VAL A 391 -7.73 -11.25 -16.44
C VAL A 391 -8.52 -11.95 -17.55
N ASP A 392 -9.37 -12.92 -17.21
CA ASP A 392 -10.19 -13.70 -18.15
C ASP A 392 -11.62 -13.15 -18.31
N ALA A 393 -11.93 -11.99 -17.73
CA ALA A 393 -13.24 -11.38 -17.92
C ALA A 393 -13.40 -10.99 -19.39
N ALA A 394 -14.34 -11.63 -20.10
CA ALA A 394 -14.67 -11.26 -21.46
C ALA A 394 -14.94 -9.74 -21.54
N PRO A 395 -14.43 -9.04 -22.57
CA PRO A 395 -14.75 -7.62 -22.74
C PRO A 395 -16.27 -7.48 -22.76
N PRO A 396 -16.86 -6.43 -22.14
CA PRO A 396 -18.30 -6.28 -22.15
C PRO A 396 -18.77 -6.27 -23.61
N GLY A 397 -19.51 -7.31 -24.00
CA GLY A 397 -20.18 -7.35 -25.29
C GLY A 397 -21.03 -6.09 -25.44
N ARG A 398 -21.16 -5.60 -26.68
CA ARG A 398 -21.86 -4.33 -27.02
C ARG A 398 -23.32 -4.22 -26.53
N SER A 399 -23.85 -5.20 -25.82
CA SER A 399 -25.17 -5.23 -25.20
C SER A 399 -25.17 -5.00 -23.67
N ALA A 400 -24.01 -4.95 -23.00
CA ALA A 400 -23.93 -4.70 -21.54
C ALA A 400 -23.96 -3.21 -21.15
N ALA A 401 -23.91 -2.29 -22.12
CA ALA A 401 -24.05 -0.85 -21.90
C ALA A 401 -25.42 -0.44 -21.35
N VAL A 402 -26.41 -1.34 -21.35
CA VAL A 402 -27.77 -1.07 -20.85
C VAL A 402 -27.91 -1.38 -19.35
N VAL A 403 -27.06 -2.23 -18.76
CA VAL A 403 -27.16 -2.57 -17.33
C VAL A 403 -26.41 -1.57 -16.43
N ALA A 404 -25.35 -0.94 -16.95
CA ALA A 404 -24.62 0.12 -16.23
C ALA A 404 -25.40 1.46 -16.15
N ILE A 405 -26.46 1.63 -16.96
CA ILE A 405 -27.33 2.83 -16.93
C ILE A 405 -28.50 2.68 -15.95
N ALA A 406 -28.89 1.45 -15.59
CA ALA A 406 -30.00 1.20 -14.65
C ALA A 406 -29.67 1.57 -13.19
N ALA A 407 -28.40 1.51 -12.79
CA ALA A 407 -27.97 1.94 -11.45
C ALA A 407 -27.88 3.48 -11.30
N LEU A 408 -27.84 4.23 -12.41
CA LEU A 408 -27.77 5.70 -12.39
C LEU A 408 -29.15 6.38 -12.48
N LEU A 409 -30.21 5.64 -12.85
CA LEU A 409 -31.56 6.19 -13.02
C LEU A 409 -32.50 6.02 -11.80
N VAL A 410 -32.12 5.23 -10.80
CA VAL A 410 -32.90 5.09 -9.55
C VAL A 410 -32.64 6.24 -8.56
N VAL A 411 -31.59 7.03 -8.77
CA VAL A 411 -31.27 8.20 -7.92
C VAL A 411 -31.98 9.49 -8.37
N LEU A 412 -32.57 9.53 -9.57
CA LEU A 412 -33.19 10.75 -10.13
C LEU A 412 -34.73 10.80 -10.12
N THR A 413 -35.43 9.75 -9.66
CA THR A 413 -36.90 9.77 -9.52
C THR A 413 -37.41 9.84 -8.08
N GLY A 414 -36.53 9.76 -7.07
CA GLY A 414 -36.89 9.89 -5.65
C GLY A 414 -37.02 11.33 -5.12
N ALA A 415 -36.62 12.35 -5.90
CA ALA A 415 -36.54 13.74 -5.43
C ALA A 415 -37.62 14.67 -6.03
N ALA A 416 -38.73 14.15 -6.57
CA ALA A 416 -39.80 14.95 -7.18
C ALA A 416 -41.23 14.59 -6.72
N VAL A 417 -41.40 13.92 -5.58
CA VAL A 417 -42.72 13.74 -4.93
C VAL A 417 -42.61 14.12 -3.45
N GLY A 418 -42.51 15.42 -3.19
CA GLY A 418 -42.36 15.95 -1.83
C GLY A 418 -42.50 17.46 -1.74
N ALA A 419 -43.31 18.08 -2.60
CA ALA A 419 -43.55 19.52 -2.55
C ALA A 419 -44.92 19.89 -3.16
N ALA A 420 -46.01 19.30 -2.68
CA ALA A 420 -47.36 19.82 -2.87
C ALA A 420 -48.28 19.24 -1.80
N GLY A 421 -48.44 19.92 -0.66
CA GLY A 421 -49.25 19.35 0.40
C GLY A 421 -49.46 20.15 1.67
N THR A 422 -49.48 21.49 1.66
CA THR A 422 -50.04 22.26 2.79
C THR A 422 -50.59 23.62 2.33
N ARG A 423 -51.89 23.68 2.01
CA ARG A 423 -52.67 24.92 2.17
C ARG A 423 -54.15 24.62 2.46
N ALA A 424 -54.46 24.73 3.75
CA ALA A 424 -55.67 25.28 4.37
C ALA A 424 -57.06 24.95 3.77
N LEU A 425 -57.81 24.13 4.52
CA LEU A 425 -59.24 24.34 4.75
C LEU A 425 -59.46 24.42 6.26
N ARG A 426 -59.71 25.62 6.77
CA ARG A 426 -60.37 25.85 8.06
C ARG A 426 -61.75 26.43 7.73
N SER A 427 -62.76 25.72 8.17
CA SER A 427 -64.17 26.11 8.27
C SER A 427 -64.36 27.19 9.33
N GLY A 428 -65.29 28.12 9.08
CA GLY A 428 -65.72 29.17 10.00
C GLY A 428 -65.82 30.53 9.33
#